data_AF-A0A9E4TPT0-F1
#
_entry.id   AF-A0A9E4TPT0-F1
#
_cell.length_a   1.000
_cell.length_b   1.000
_cell.length_c   1.000
_cell.angle_alpha   90.00
_cell.angle_beta   90.00
_cell.angle_gamma   90.00
#
_symmetry.space_group_name_H-M   'P 1'
#
loop_
_entity.id
_entity.type
_entity.pdbx_description
1 polymer ?
#
loop_
_entity_poly.entity_id
_entity_poly.type
_entity_poly.pdbx_seq_one_letter_code
_entity_poly.pdbx_strand_id
1 'polypeptide(L)'
;MARLPDEVRRWQDQGLISAEQGRAIMSGYPASGRHVAAHRTQGRLVSILAILGAVLVGLGVVLFFASNWEGIPKPVKLAMILIAIPAVYGIGYWLRYWRGAQRVGAAVILLGCLLYGAGIHLVAQAYNVPVNDPILFLYWFLGVLPLAYLTRSQVILYLGVGLFLAAVGFRL
;
A
#
# COMPACT_ATOMS: atom_id res chain seq x y z
N MET A 1 -19.38 21.81 -28.06
CA MET A 1 -19.07 22.45 -26.77
C MET A 1 -18.45 23.81 -27.08
N ALA A 2 -19.25 24.87 -27.09
CA ALA A 2 -18.74 26.22 -27.36
C ALA A 2 -17.89 26.67 -26.16
N ARG A 3 -16.79 27.37 -26.44
CA ARG A 3 -15.94 27.91 -25.38
C ARG A 3 -16.63 29.16 -24.84
N LEU A 4 -16.65 29.34 -23.51
CA LEU A 4 -17.21 30.51 -22.81
C LEU A 4 -16.96 31.87 -23.51
N PRO A 5 -15.79 32.15 -24.14
CA PRO A 5 -15.55 33.40 -24.87
C PRO A 5 -16.47 33.61 -26.08
N ASP A 6 -16.85 32.54 -26.77
CA ASP A 6 -17.70 32.59 -27.97
C ASP A 6 -19.17 32.86 -27.59
N GLU A 7 -19.62 32.31 -26.44
CA GLU A 7 -20.96 32.56 -25.89
C GLU A 7 -21.11 33.99 -25.37
N VAL A 8 -20.09 34.49 -24.65
CA VAL A 8 -20.08 35.88 -24.15
C VAL A 8 -20.12 36.89 -25.31
N ARG A 9 -19.39 36.64 -26.40
CA ARG A 9 -19.48 37.48 -27.62
C ARG A 9 -20.88 37.46 -28.22
N ARG A 10 -21.49 36.28 -28.32
CA ARG A 10 -22.86 36.12 -28.84
C ARG A 10 -23.89 36.91 -28.02
N TRP A 11 -23.76 36.92 -26.69
CA TRP A 11 -24.66 37.67 -25.82
C TRP A 11 -24.44 39.18 -25.91
N GLN A 12 -23.21 39.64 -26.19
CA GLN A 12 -22.93 41.05 -26.48
C GLN A 12 -23.52 41.48 -27.82
N ASP A 13 -23.36 40.66 -28.87
CA ASP A 13 -23.90 40.93 -30.21
C ASP A 13 -25.44 40.96 -30.22
N GLN A 14 -26.07 40.18 -29.34
CA GLN A 14 -27.52 40.16 -29.13
C GLN A 14 -28.02 41.29 -28.20
N GLY A 15 -27.12 42.12 -27.67
CA GLY A 15 -27.46 43.20 -26.73
C GLY A 15 -27.98 42.71 -25.37
N LEU A 16 -27.83 41.43 -25.04
CA LEU A 16 -28.27 40.82 -23.78
C LEU A 16 -27.37 41.24 -22.60
N ILE A 17 -26.09 41.50 -22.87
CA ILE A 17 -25.12 41.95 -21.87
C ILE A 17 -24.24 43.07 -22.41
N SER A 18 -23.80 43.98 -21.55
CA SER A 18 -22.86 45.05 -21.91
C SER A 18 -21.43 44.52 -22.07
N ALA A 19 -20.58 45.29 -22.76
CA ALA A 19 -19.15 45.01 -22.88
C ALA A 19 -18.42 44.96 -21.52
N GLU A 20 -18.97 45.64 -20.52
CA GLU A 20 -18.44 45.66 -19.15
C GLU A 20 -18.89 44.41 -18.37
N GLN A 21 -20.16 44.01 -18.50
CA GLN A 21 -20.70 42.78 -17.92
C GLN A 21 -20.02 41.53 -18.50
N GLY A 22 -19.76 41.49 -19.81
CA GLY A 22 -19.03 40.37 -20.41
C GLY A 22 -17.58 40.26 -19.94
N ARG A 23 -16.92 41.39 -19.68
CA ARG A 23 -15.57 41.40 -19.06
C ARG A 23 -15.60 40.90 -17.62
N ALA A 24 -16.62 41.29 -16.84
CA ALA A 24 -16.82 40.80 -15.48
C ALA A 24 -17.04 39.27 -15.45
N ILE A 25 -17.88 38.73 -16.34
CA ILE A 25 -18.14 37.29 -16.45
C ILE A 25 -16.87 36.52 -16.83
N MET A 26 -16.10 37.03 -17.80
CA MET A 26 -14.82 36.42 -18.21
C MET A 26 -13.78 36.43 -17.08
N SER A 27 -13.78 37.45 -16.23
CA SER A 27 -12.86 37.53 -15.08
C SER A 27 -13.16 36.49 -13.99
N GLY A 28 -14.42 36.04 -13.88
CA GLY A 28 -14.83 35.01 -12.92
C GLY A 28 -14.52 33.57 -13.34
N TYR A 29 -14.16 33.34 -14.61
CA TYR A 29 -13.83 32.03 -15.15
C TYR A 29 -12.37 31.98 -15.63
N PRO A 30 -11.43 31.58 -14.76
CA PRO A 30 -10.08 31.28 -15.21
C PRO A 30 -10.15 30.14 -16.25
N ALA A 31 -9.39 30.27 -17.33
CA ALA A 31 -9.28 29.29 -18.41
C ALA A 31 -8.71 27.95 -17.88
N SER A 32 -9.58 27.17 -17.23
CA SER A 32 -9.24 26.06 -16.34
C SER A 32 -8.97 24.73 -17.06
N GLY A 33 -9.08 24.70 -18.40
CA GLY A 33 -8.95 23.47 -19.17
C GLY A 33 -7.51 22.97 -19.38
N ARG A 34 -6.52 23.87 -19.47
CA ARG A 34 -5.15 23.51 -19.92
C ARG A 34 -4.16 23.27 -18.77
N HIS A 35 -4.27 24.03 -17.68
CA HIS A 35 -3.40 23.89 -16.51
C HIS A 35 -3.72 22.63 -15.68
N VAL A 36 -4.99 22.21 -15.62
CA VAL A 36 -5.43 21.03 -14.84
C VAL A 36 -5.03 19.70 -15.51
N ALA A 37 -4.94 19.66 -16.85
CA ALA A 37 -4.52 18.47 -17.59
C ALA A 37 -3.01 18.21 -17.45
N ALA A 38 -2.18 19.25 -17.54
CA ALA A 38 -0.72 19.12 -17.38
C ALA A 38 -0.33 18.70 -15.95
N HIS A 39 -0.96 19.28 -14.92
CA HIS A 39 -0.71 18.90 -13.52
C HIS A 39 -1.11 17.44 -13.21
N ARG A 40 -2.19 16.92 -13.80
CA ARG A 40 -2.57 15.51 -13.62
C ARG A 40 -1.57 14.54 -14.25
N THR A 41 -1.06 14.84 -15.44
CA THR A 41 -0.07 13.99 -16.11
C THR A 41 1.26 13.98 -15.37
N GLN A 42 1.72 15.15 -14.89
CA GLN A 42 2.92 15.26 -14.07
C GLN A 42 2.79 14.49 -12.74
N GLY A 43 1.66 14.62 -12.05
CA GLY A 43 1.41 13.87 -10.80
C GLY A 43 1.37 12.35 -10.98
N ARG A 44 0.91 11.88 -12.16
CA ARG A 44 0.88 10.45 -12.50
C ARG A 44 2.28 9.90 -12.77
N LEU A 45 3.12 10.62 -13.51
CA LEU A 45 4.51 10.22 -13.76
C LEU A 45 5.33 10.19 -12.46
N VAL A 46 5.18 11.21 -11.61
CA VAL A 46 5.86 11.25 -10.30
C VAL A 46 5.41 10.08 -9.43
N SER A 47 4.10 9.76 -9.38
CA SER A 47 3.60 8.59 -8.65
C SER A 47 4.17 7.27 -9.18
N ILE A 48 4.24 7.09 -10.51
CA ILE A 48 4.79 5.88 -11.13
C ILE A 48 6.28 5.74 -10.80
N LEU A 49 7.06 6.81 -10.94
CA LEU A 49 8.49 6.82 -10.61
C LEU A 49 8.72 6.58 -9.12
N ALA A 50 7.88 7.14 -8.24
CA ALA A 50 7.94 6.89 -6.80
C ALA A 50 7.66 5.42 -6.46
N ILE A 51 6.65 4.80 -7.09
CA ILE A 51 6.35 3.38 -6.92
C ILE A 51 7.51 2.51 -7.42
N LEU A 52 8.03 2.78 -8.62
CA LEU A 52 9.20 2.08 -9.17
C LEU A 52 10.41 2.20 -8.25
N GLY A 53 10.72 3.41 -7.78
CA GLY A 53 11.81 3.65 -6.84
C GLY A 53 11.62 2.87 -5.53
N ALA A 54 10.42 2.90 -4.95
CA ALA A 54 10.11 2.14 -3.74
C ALA A 54 10.26 0.63 -3.95
N VAL A 55 9.80 0.10 -5.09
CA VAL A 55 9.95 -1.31 -5.45
C VAL A 55 11.42 -1.69 -5.62
N LEU A 56 12.21 -0.88 -6.33
CA LEU A 56 13.63 -1.13 -6.56
C LEU A 56 14.43 -1.08 -5.25
N VAL A 57 14.16 -0.10 -4.38
CA VAL A 57 14.78 -0.03 -3.05
C VAL A 57 14.40 -1.24 -2.22
N GLY A 58 13.12 -1.62 -2.19
CA GLY A 58 12.65 -2.82 -1.49
C GLY A 58 13.34 -4.09 -2.01
N LEU A 59 13.44 -4.24 -3.32
CA LEU A 59 14.12 -5.37 -3.96
C LEU A 59 15.62 -5.38 -3.62
N GLY A 60 16.28 -4.22 -3.64
CA GLY A 60 17.68 -4.09 -3.27
C GLY A 60 17.95 -4.51 -1.83
N VAL A 61 17.09 -4.11 -0.89
CA VAL A 61 17.17 -4.55 0.52
C VAL A 61 17.01 -6.08 0.63
N VAL A 62 16.02 -6.64 -0.07
CA VAL A 62 15.80 -8.10 -0.08
C VAL A 62 17.01 -8.83 -0.66
N LEU A 63 17.55 -8.37 -1.80
CA LEU A 63 18.71 -8.96 -2.45
C LEU A 63 19.97 -8.87 -1.59
N PHE A 64 20.19 -7.76 -0.89
CA PHE A 64 21.31 -7.59 0.03
C PHE A 64 21.27 -8.64 1.15
N PHE A 65 20.11 -8.84 1.78
CA PHE A 65 19.98 -9.87 2.81
C PHE A 65 20.05 -11.28 2.24
N ALA A 66 19.49 -11.52 1.06
CA ALA A 66 19.52 -12.80 0.38
C ALA A 66 20.96 -13.20 0.00
N SER A 67 21.75 -12.29 -0.56
CA SER A 67 23.13 -12.56 -0.98
C SER A 67 24.06 -12.81 0.22
N ASN A 68 23.78 -12.20 1.36
CA ASN A 68 24.53 -12.42 2.59
C ASN A 68 23.95 -13.54 3.46
N TRP A 69 22.85 -14.17 3.05
CA TRP A 69 22.07 -15.07 3.91
C TRP A 69 22.89 -16.23 4.47
N GLU A 70 23.74 -16.86 3.67
CA GLU A 70 24.58 -17.98 4.12
C GLU A 70 25.61 -17.57 5.18
N GLY A 71 26.15 -16.34 5.07
CA GLY A 71 27.14 -15.80 6.00
C GLY A 71 26.58 -15.30 7.33
N ILE A 72 25.25 -15.13 7.45
CA ILE A 72 24.63 -14.61 8.68
C ILE A 72 24.44 -15.75 9.70
N PRO A 73 24.97 -15.63 10.93
CA PRO A 73 24.75 -16.62 11.99
C PRO A 73 23.26 -16.77 12.34
N LYS A 74 22.84 -17.98 12.73
CA LYS A 74 21.44 -18.29 13.07
C LYS A 74 20.81 -17.34 14.11
N PRO A 75 21.50 -16.96 15.21
CA PRO A 75 20.92 -16.03 16.19
C PRO A 75 20.63 -14.64 15.61
N VAL A 76 21.47 -14.18 14.67
CA VAL A 76 21.31 -12.87 14.01
C VAL A 76 20.12 -12.92 13.04
N LYS A 77 19.97 -14.00 12.27
CA LYS A 77 18.78 -14.23 11.42
C LYS A 77 17.49 -14.16 12.25
N LEU A 78 17.49 -14.83 13.40
CA LEU A 78 16.34 -14.84 14.30
C LEU A 78 16.07 -13.45 14.88
N ALA A 79 17.10 -12.75 15.36
CA ALA A 79 16.97 -11.38 15.87
C ALA A 79 16.41 -10.42 14.82
N MET A 80 16.89 -10.50 13.57
CA MET A 80 16.37 -9.70 12.46
C MET A 80 14.88 -9.93 12.22
N ILE A 81 14.44 -11.20 12.17
CA ILE A 81 13.03 -11.55 11.99
C ILE A 81 12.20 -11.04 13.17
N LEU A 82 12.66 -11.27 14.39
CA LEU A 82 11.98 -10.86 15.63
C LEU A 82 11.88 -9.35 15.80
N ILE A 83 12.80 -8.56 15.24
CA ILE A 83 12.75 -7.09 15.27
C ILE A 83 11.90 -6.55 14.11
N ALA A 84 12.06 -7.11 12.91
CA ALA A 84 11.39 -6.63 11.71
C ALA A 84 9.86 -6.75 11.81
N ILE A 85 9.35 -7.86 12.34
CA ILE A 85 7.90 -8.11 12.40
C ILE A 85 7.18 -7.10 13.33
N PRO A 86 7.58 -6.90 14.59
CA PRO A 86 6.99 -5.88 15.46
C PRO A 86 7.17 -4.47 14.92
N ALA A 87 8.31 -4.16 14.28
CA ALA A 87 8.53 -2.86 13.68
C ALA A 87 7.51 -2.57 12.57
N VAL A 88 7.27 -3.52 11.67
CA VAL A 88 6.27 -3.38 10.60
C VAL A 88 4.85 -3.25 11.17
N TYR A 89 4.50 -4.05 12.19
CA TYR A 89 3.20 -3.90 12.86
C TYR A 89 3.04 -2.55 13.55
N GLY A 90 4.06 -2.08 14.28
CA GLY A 90 4.06 -0.79 14.95
C GLY A 90 3.91 0.37 13.96
N ILE A 91 4.64 0.33 12.85
CA ILE A 91 4.51 1.30 11.75
C ILE A 91 3.09 1.24 11.17
N GLY A 92 2.56 0.04 10.87
CA GLY A 92 1.22 -0.11 10.31
C GLY A 92 0.12 0.41 11.24
N TYR A 93 0.24 0.14 12.55
CA TYR A 93 -0.68 0.65 13.57
C TYR A 93 -0.59 2.18 13.68
N TRP A 94 0.63 2.73 13.75
CA TRP A 94 0.84 4.17 13.80
C TRP A 94 0.29 4.89 12.56
N LEU A 95 0.54 4.37 11.35
CA LEU A 95 -0.02 4.94 10.12
C LEU A 95 -1.55 4.91 10.12
N ARG A 96 -2.14 3.81 10.58
CA ARG A 96 -3.59 3.64 10.59
C ARG A 96 -4.26 4.57 11.59
N TYR A 97 -3.80 4.58 12.84
CA TYR A 97 -4.53 5.21 13.95
C TYR A 97 -4.05 6.63 14.27
N TRP A 98 -2.77 6.96 14.04
CA TRP A 98 -2.21 8.27 14.40
C TRP A 98 -2.12 9.22 13.22
N ARG A 99 -1.77 8.73 12.02
CA ARG A 99 -1.67 9.55 10.80
C ARG A 99 -2.97 9.61 9.98
N GLY A 100 -4.01 8.88 10.36
CA GLY A 100 -5.27 8.80 9.62
C GLY A 100 -5.17 8.11 8.26
N ALA A 101 -4.02 7.52 7.92
CA ALA A 101 -3.78 6.84 6.64
C ALA A 101 -4.32 5.40 6.67
N GLN A 102 -5.65 5.27 6.83
CA GLN A 102 -6.33 3.99 7.09
C GLN A 102 -5.96 2.88 6.09
N ARG A 103 -5.98 3.18 4.78
CA ARG A 103 -5.66 2.21 3.72
C ARG A 103 -4.20 1.76 3.75
N VAL A 104 -3.27 2.70 3.92
CA VAL A 104 -1.84 2.41 3.95
C VAL A 104 -1.48 1.63 5.21
N GLY A 105 -2.00 2.05 6.37
CA GLY A 105 -1.78 1.33 7.62
C GLY A 105 -2.35 -0.09 7.60
N ALA A 106 -3.54 -0.29 7.04
CA ALA A 106 -4.09 -1.64 6.84
C ALA A 106 -3.23 -2.51 5.91
N ALA A 107 -2.69 -1.94 4.83
CA ALA A 107 -1.79 -2.65 3.92
C ALA A 107 -0.45 -3.01 4.59
N VAL A 108 0.11 -2.12 5.42
CA VAL A 108 1.34 -2.39 6.19
C VAL A 108 1.11 -3.45 7.26
N ILE A 109 -0.04 -3.45 7.93
CA ILE A 109 -0.38 -4.53 8.88
C ILE A 109 -0.53 -5.87 8.15
N LEU A 110 -1.18 -5.89 6.98
CA LEU A 110 -1.25 -7.09 6.14
C LEU A 110 0.15 -7.58 5.73
N LEU A 111 1.04 -6.67 5.35
CA LEU A 111 2.44 -6.99 5.07
C LEU A 111 3.12 -7.62 6.30
N GLY A 112 2.89 -7.07 7.49
CA GLY A 112 3.35 -7.68 8.76
C GLY A 112 2.85 -9.11 8.95
N CYS A 113 1.57 -9.39 8.64
CA CYS A 113 1.02 -10.74 8.68
C CYS A 113 1.72 -11.70 7.72
N LEU A 114 2.08 -11.23 6.52
CA LEU A 114 2.83 -12.02 5.55
C LEU A 114 4.27 -12.26 5.99
N LEU A 115 4.94 -11.22 6.50
CA LEU A 115 6.31 -11.31 7.03
C LEU A 115 6.40 -12.24 8.23
N TYR A 116 5.37 -12.29 9.09
CA TYR A 116 5.30 -13.23 10.18
C TYR A 116 5.29 -14.68 9.69
N GLY A 117 4.47 -15.00 8.69
CA GLY A 117 4.46 -16.32 8.05
C GLY A 117 5.77 -16.70 7.39
N ALA A 118 6.33 -15.78 6.61
CA ALA A 118 7.64 -15.95 5.99
C ALA A 118 8.73 -16.16 7.05
N GLY A 119 8.67 -15.41 8.16
CA GLY A 119 9.56 -15.55 9.31
C GLY A 119 9.51 -16.93 9.94
N ILE A 120 8.32 -17.50 10.14
CA ILE A 120 8.15 -18.89 10.63
C ILE A 120 8.88 -19.88 9.71
N HIS A 121 8.69 -19.76 8.39
CA HIS A 121 9.31 -20.67 7.42
C HIS A 121 10.84 -20.47 7.33
N LEU A 122 11.33 -19.23 7.42
CA LEU A 122 12.76 -18.93 7.47
C LEU A 122 13.42 -19.48 8.73
N VAL A 123 12.74 -19.40 9.88
CA VAL A 123 13.20 -20.02 11.13
C VAL A 123 13.21 -21.54 10.98
N ALA A 124 12.15 -22.14 10.45
CA ALA A 124 12.11 -23.57 10.19
C ALA A 124 13.28 -24.03 9.31
N GLN A 125 13.53 -23.32 8.20
CA GLN A 125 14.67 -23.58 7.33
C GLN A 125 16.02 -23.42 8.06
N ALA A 126 16.20 -22.37 8.85
CA ALA A 126 17.46 -22.12 9.58
C ALA A 126 17.77 -23.21 10.63
N TYR A 127 16.74 -23.84 11.18
CA TYR A 127 16.85 -24.91 12.19
C TYR A 127 16.64 -26.32 11.62
N ASN A 128 16.62 -26.50 10.30
CA ASN A 128 16.40 -27.78 9.62
C ASN A 128 15.07 -28.48 10.00
N VAL A 129 14.07 -27.70 10.38
CA VAL A 129 12.69 -28.18 10.57
C VAL A 129 12.05 -28.36 9.20
N PRO A 130 11.28 -29.43 8.96
CA PRO A 130 10.57 -29.63 7.69
C PRO A 130 9.69 -28.42 7.34
N VAL A 131 10.01 -27.75 6.24
CA VAL A 131 9.28 -26.54 5.80
C VAL A 131 7.87 -26.88 5.29
N ASN A 132 7.64 -28.13 4.89
CA ASN A 132 6.35 -28.62 4.41
C ASN A 132 5.45 -29.15 5.55
N ASP A 133 5.81 -28.94 6.81
CA ASP A 133 4.98 -29.38 7.92
C ASP A 133 3.73 -28.48 8.06
N PRO A 134 2.50 -29.05 8.00
CA PRO A 134 1.26 -28.30 8.09
C PRO A 134 1.12 -27.48 9.38
N ILE A 135 1.88 -27.83 10.43
CA ILE A 135 1.89 -27.12 11.70
C ILE A 135 2.41 -25.68 11.56
N LEU A 136 3.29 -25.39 10.59
CA LEU A 136 3.80 -24.03 10.34
C LEU A 136 2.67 -23.08 9.93
N PHE A 137 1.72 -23.55 9.12
CA PHE A 137 0.53 -22.78 8.75
C PHE A 137 -0.39 -22.53 9.95
N LEU A 138 -0.45 -23.46 10.90
CA LEU A 138 -1.23 -23.28 12.12
C LEU A 138 -0.61 -22.21 13.04
N TYR A 139 0.72 -22.21 13.20
CA TYR A 139 1.43 -21.14 13.94
C TYR A 139 1.27 -19.78 13.27
N TRP A 140 1.25 -19.76 11.94
CA TRP A 140 0.97 -18.55 11.17
C TRP A 140 -0.45 -18.05 11.44
N PHE A 141 -1.45 -18.93 11.29
CA PHE A 141 -2.85 -18.63 11.59
C PHE A 141 -3.02 -18.07 13.01
N LEU A 142 -2.41 -18.71 14.01
CA LEU A 142 -2.52 -18.31 15.41
C LEU A 142 -2.00 -16.89 15.66
N GLY A 143 -0.93 -16.47 14.96
CA GLY A 143 -0.41 -15.10 15.06
C GLY A 143 -1.25 -14.06 14.30
N VAL A 144 -1.94 -14.46 13.23
CA VAL A 144 -2.79 -13.56 12.44
C VAL A 144 -4.16 -13.35 13.10
N LEU A 145 -4.68 -14.33 13.83
CA LEU A 145 -6.04 -14.31 14.37
C LEU A 145 -6.30 -13.13 15.35
N PRO A 146 -5.43 -12.82 16.33
CA PRO A 146 -5.62 -11.64 17.19
C PRO A 146 -5.63 -10.33 16.40
N LEU A 147 -4.81 -10.23 15.36
CA LEU A 147 -4.74 -9.05 14.50
C LEU A 147 -5.98 -8.92 13.64
N ALA A 148 -6.52 -10.02 13.10
CA ALA A 148 -7.77 -10.03 12.35
C ALA A 148 -8.93 -9.48 13.22
N TYR A 149 -8.99 -9.93 14.48
CA TYR A 149 -9.99 -9.46 15.45
C TYR A 149 -9.83 -7.97 15.77
N LEU A 150 -8.61 -7.51 16.08
CA LEU A 150 -8.33 -6.14 16.50
C LEU A 150 -8.50 -5.12 15.36
N THR A 151 -8.08 -5.50 14.15
CA THR A 151 -8.06 -4.59 13.00
C THR A 151 -9.38 -4.58 12.21
N ARG A 152 -10.27 -5.55 12.48
CA ARG A 152 -11.54 -5.80 11.75
C ARG A 152 -11.40 -5.76 10.23
N SER A 153 -10.23 -6.14 9.71
CA SER A 153 -9.93 -6.11 8.27
C SER A 153 -10.40 -7.40 7.61
N GLN A 154 -11.31 -7.29 6.62
CA GLN A 154 -11.81 -8.46 5.87
C GLN A 154 -10.67 -9.21 5.16
N VAL A 155 -9.68 -8.49 4.65
CA VAL A 155 -8.53 -9.10 3.95
C VAL A 155 -7.69 -9.96 4.90
N ILE A 156 -7.47 -9.49 6.12
CA ILE A 156 -6.71 -10.25 7.14
C ILE A 156 -7.52 -11.45 7.63
N LEU A 157 -8.84 -11.34 7.69
CA LEU A 157 -9.73 -12.45 8.02
C LEU A 157 -9.72 -13.52 6.93
N TYR A 158 -9.81 -13.14 5.66
CA TYR A 158 -9.68 -14.09 4.54
C TYR A 158 -8.32 -14.78 4.52
N LEU A 159 -7.24 -14.06 4.83
CA LEU A 159 -5.92 -14.66 5.02
C LEU A 159 -5.95 -15.72 6.13
N GLY A 160 -6.52 -15.39 7.30
CA GLY A 160 -6.65 -16.34 8.41
C GLY A 160 -7.46 -17.60 8.03
N VAL A 161 -8.60 -17.44 7.36
CA VAL A 161 -9.40 -18.58 6.88
C VAL A 161 -8.61 -19.44 5.90
N GLY A 162 -7.93 -18.82 4.93
CA GLY A 162 -7.09 -19.54 3.97
C GLY A 162 -5.95 -20.32 4.62
N LEU A 163 -5.30 -19.73 5.63
CA LEU A 163 -4.25 -20.41 6.41
C LEU A 163 -4.78 -21.59 7.21
N PHE A 164 -5.95 -21.44 7.84
CA PHE A 164 -6.60 -22.53 8.56
C PHE A 164 -6.97 -23.69 7.63
N LEU A 165 -7.55 -23.38 6.46
CA LEU A 165 -7.87 -24.39 5.45
C LEU A 165 -6.62 -25.08 4.90
N ALA A 166 -5.54 -24.34 4.67
CA ALA A 166 -4.27 -24.94 4.28
C ALA A 166 -3.75 -25.90 5.36
N ALA A 167 -3.74 -25.47 6.63
CA ALA A 167 -3.28 -26.31 7.74
C ALA A 167 -4.08 -27.61 7.89
N VAL A 168 -5.41 -27.56 7.68
CA VAL A 168 -6.30 -28.73 7.75
C VAL A 168 -6.22 -29.58 6.48
N GLY A 169 -6.21 -28.96 5.31
CA GLY A 169 -6.21 -29.64 4.01
C GLY A 169 -4.94 -30.44 3.74
N PHE A 170 -3.79 -30.01 4.27
CA PHE A 170 -2.55 -30.79 4.19
C PHE A 170 -2.49 -31.98 5.18
N ARG A 171 -3.42 -32.09 6.13
CA ARG A 171 -3.50 -33.22 7.08
C ARG A 171 -4.41 -34.36 6.61
N LEU A 172 -5.21 -34.13 5.56
CA LEU A 172 -6.08 -35.11 4.91
C LEU A 172 -5.36 -35.76 3.73
#